data_AF-A0A3R6VBW1-F1
#
_entry.id   AF-A0A3R6VBW1-F1
#
_cell.length_a   1.000
_cell.length_b   1.000
_cell.length_c   1.000
_cell.angle_alpha   90.00
_cell.angle_beta   90.00
_cell.angle_gamma   90.00
#
_symmetry.space_group_name_H-M   'P 1'
#
loop_
_entity.id
_entity.type
_entity.pdbx_description
1 polymer ?
#
loop_
_entity_poly.entity_id
_entity_poly.type
_entity_poly.pdbx_seq_one_letter_code
_entity_poly.pdbx_strand_id
1 'polypeptide(L)'
;MIVDKFPFADAPNTACFTCRHVLEEHKPILYVSHDEDGYWQFLCGGSHKEEDARVASLASILNIDETMRDLVGLDYGECAQAEDVTSDWTVNKE
;
A
#
# COMPACT_ATOMS: atom_id res chain seq x y z
N MET A 1 -3.16 7.99 26.59
CA MET A 1 -2.42 7.11 25.67
C MET A 1 -3.29 6.97 24.44
N ILE A 2 -3.03 7.74 23.39
CA ILE A 2 -3.78 7.57 22.15
C ILE A 2 -3.20 6.30 21.52
N VAL A 3 -3.99 5.23 21.51
CA VAL A 3 -3.70 4.11 20.61
C VAL A 3 -3.99 4.67 19.22
N ASP A 4 -2.96 4.88 18.40
CA ASP A 4 -3.13 5.09 16.97
C ASP A 4 -3.92 3.89 16.45
N LYS A 5 -5.24 4.10 16.27
CA LYS A 5 -6.12 3.06 15.75
C LYS A 5 -5.63 2.75 14.36
N PHE A 6 -5.24 1.50 14.17
CA PHE A 6 -4.95 0.95 12.86
C PHE A 6 -6.15 1.23 11.93
N PRO A 7 -5.97 1.97 10.83
CA PRO A 7 -7.08 2.58 10.10
C PRO A 7 -7.68 1.67 9.01
N PHE A 8 -7.02 0.56 8.66
CA PHE A 8 -7.62 -0.44 7.78
C PHE A 8 -8.68 -1.25 8.53
N ALA A 9 -9.68 -1.73 7.79
CA ALA A 9 -10.68 -2.66 8.30
C ALA A 9 -10.06 -4.04 8.61
N ASP A 10 -9.01 -4.41 7.86
CA ASP A 10 -8.22 -5.61 8.04
C ASP A 10 -7.42 -5.63 9.35
N ALA A 11 -6.80 -6.77 9.66
CA ALA A 11 -5.91 -6.87 10.81
C ALA A 11 -4.54 -6.24 10.49
N PRO A 12 -3.83 -5.66 11.50
CA PRO A 12 -2.50 -5.09 11.28
C PRO A 12 -1.45 -6.09 10.76
N ASN A 13 -1.67 -7.39 11.02
CA ASN A 13 -0.84 -8.48 10.54
C ASN A 13 -1.33 -9.10 9.21
N THR A 14 -2.33 -8.50 8.55
CA THR A 14 -2.76 -8.90 7.21
C THR A 14 -1.58 -8.77 6.25
N ALA A 15 -1.35 -9.84 5.48
CA ALA A 15 -0.28 -9.90 4.51
C ALA A 15 -0.64 -9.04 3.28
N CYS A 16 0.27 -8.16 2.91
CA CYS A 16 0.16 -7.32 1.73
C CYS A 16 1.40 -7.50 0.85
N PHE A 17 1.21 -7.44 -0.46
CA PHE A 17 2.30 -7.45 -1.42
C PHE A 17 2.93 -6.08 -1.50
N THR A 18 4.24 -6.05 -1.65
CA THR A 18 4.99 -4.83 -1.85
C THR A 18 6.26 -5.14 -2.65
N CYS A 19 7.11 -4.15 -2.87
CA CYS A 19 8.36 -4.35 -3.56
C CYS A 19 9.58 -4.04 -2.67
N ARG A 20 10.70 -4.63 -3.03
CA ARG A 20 12.02 -4.38 -2.44
C ARG A 20 12.34 -2.89 -2.39
N HIS A 21 11.96 -2.12 -3.41
CA HIS A 21 12.23 -0.69 -3.43
C HIS A 21 11.55 0.07 -2.29
N VAL A 22 10.31 -0.31 -1.94
CA VAL A 22 9.59 0.30 -0.81
C VAL A 22 10.19 -0.16 0.51
N LEU A 23 10.37 -1.48 0.69
CA LEU A 23 10.82 -2.03 1.98
C LEU A 23 12.29 -1.79 2.31
N GLU A 24 13.17 -1.93 1.33
CA GLU A 24 14.62 -1.92 1.53
C GLU A 24 15.24 -0.59 1.08
N GLU A 25 14.78 -0.01 -0.03
CA GLU A 25 15.29 1.26 -0.56
C GLU A 25 14.50 2.49 -0.10
N HIS A 26 13.44 2.31 0.70
CA HIS A 26 12.58 3.38 1.21
C HIS A 26 12.05 4.31 0.12
N LYS A 27 11.77 3.76 -1.07
CA LYS A 27 11.07 4.49 -2.12
C LYS A 27 9.62 4.72 -1.74
N PRO A 28 9.02 5.84 -2.17
CA PRO A 28 7.63 6.12 -1.89
C PRO A 28 6.71 5.11 -2.55
N ILE A 29 5.56 4.88 -1.92
CA ILE A 29 4.48 4.09 -2.51
C ILE A 29 3.69 5.03 -3.41
N LEU A 30 3.53 4.63 -4.68
CA LEU A 30 2.83 5.42 -5.70
C LEU A 30 1.69 4.62 -6.34
N TYR A 31 1.56 3.35 -6.00
CA TYR A 31 0.48 2.49 -6.45
C TYR A 31 0.01 1.62 -5.29
N VAL A 32 -1.29 1.63 -5.05
CA VAL A 32 -1.97 0.78 -4.08
C VAL A 32 -3.11 0.08 -4.79
N SER A 33 -3.26 -1.22 -4.60
CA SER A 33 -4.42 -1.96 -5.10
C SER A 33 -5.00 -2.81 -3.99
N HIS A 34 -6.33 -2.84 -3.92
CA HIS A 34 -7.09 -3.74 -3.08
C HIS A 34 -7.83 -4.70 -4.00
N ASP A 35 -7.27 -5.89 -4.15
CA ASP A 35 -7.77 -6.92 -5.08
C ASP A 35 -9.14 -7.46 -4.63
N GLU A 36 -9.90 -8.05 -5.55
CA GLU A 36 -11.21 -8.66 -5.25
C GLU A 36 -11.10 -9.81 -4.24
N ASP A 37 -9.95 -10.49 -4.19
CA ASP A 37 -9.64 -11.53 -3.21
C ASP A 37 -9.31 -10.97 -1.80
N GLY A 38 -9.28 -9.64 -1.65
CA GLY A 38 -8.97 -8.94 -0.39
C GLY A 38 -7.48 -8.83 -0.07
N TYR A 39 -6.63 -9.03 -1.08
CA TYR A 39 -5.20 -8.80 -0.94
C TYR A 39 -4.86 -7.34 -1.21
N TRP A 40 -4.04 -6.78 -0.33
CA TRP A 40 -3.50 -5.44 -0.53
C TRP A 40 -2.16 -5.51 -1.25
N GLN A 41 -1.93 -4.59 -2.19
CA GLN A 41 -0.66 -4.41 -2.89
C GLN A 41 -0.19 -2.96 -2.77
N PHE A 42 1.07 -2.74 -2.40
CA PHE A 42 1.68 -1.41 -2.24
C PHE A 42 3.02 -1.35 -2.99
N LEU A 43 3.04 -0.66 -4.12
CA LEU A 43 4.18 -0.63 -5.05
C LEU A 43 4.70 0.78 -5.27
N CYS A 44 5.97 0.91 -5.65
CA CYS A 44 6.60 2.20 -5.87
C CYS A 44 6.25 2.86 -7.22
N GLY A 45 5.24 2.37 -7.95
CA GLY A 45 4.83 2.87 -9.28
C GLY A 45 5.84 2.63 -10.42
N GLY A 46 7.00 2.04 -10.13
CA GLY A 46 8.06 1.78 -11.10
C GLY A 46 7.96 0.41 -11.79
N SER A 47 9.00 0.07 -12.56
CA SER A 47 9.16 -1.28 -13.09
C SER A 47 9.64 -2.23 -12.00
N HIS A 48 8.94 -3.36 -11.85
CA HIS A 48 9.25 -4.41 -10.89
C HIS A 48 9.55 -5.72 -11.62
N LYS A 49 10.50 -6.49 -11.10
CA LYS A 49 10.69 -7.89 -11.49
C LYS A 49 10.11 -8.80 -10.42
N GLU A 50 9.88 -10.06 -10.76
CA GLU A 50 9.42 -11.08 -9.78
C GLU A 50 10.37 -11.20 -8.57
N GLU A 51 11.67 -11.01 -8.76
CA GLU A 51 12.68 -11.01 -7.68
C GLU A 51 12.54 -9.84 -6.69
N ASP A 52 11.91 -8.73 -7.12
CA ASP A 52 11.67 -7.56 -6.28
C ASP A 52 10.38 -7.69 -5.47
N ALA A 53 9.53 -8.68 -5.76
CA ALA A 53 8.31 -8.90 -4.99
C ALA A 53 8.65 -9.24 -3.54
N ARG A 54 7.93 -8.60 -2.62
CA ARG A 54 8.06 -8.79 -1.18
C ARG A 54 6.66 -8.89 -0.58
N VAL A 55 6.59 -9.50 0.60
CA VAL A 55 5.37 -9.54 1.40
C VAL A 55 5.68 -8.87 2.72
N ALA A 56 4.82 -7.94 3.10
CA ALA A 56 4.88 -7.24 4.37
C ALA A 56 3.51 -7.36 5.07
N SER A 57 3.42 -6.85 6.29
CA SER A 57 2.13 -6.64 6.93
C SER A 57 1.66 -5.21 6.69
N LEU A 58 0.34 -4.99 6.70
CA LEU A 58 -0.22 -3.64 6.61
C LEU A 58 0.35 -2.69 7.68
N ALA A 59 0.59 -3.19 8.90
CA ALA A 59 1.24 -2.40 9.93
C ALA A 59 2.68 -1.98 9.55
N SER A 60 3.44 -2.86 8.90
CA SER A 60 4.78 -2.52 8.42
C SER A 60 4.72 -1.48 7.31
N ILE A 61 3.76 -1.59 6.39
CA ILE A 61 3.56 -0.59 5.33
C ILE A 61 3.23 0.78 5.93
N LEU A 62 2.28 0.85 6.87
CA LEU A 62 1.94 2.10 7.56
C LEU A 62 3.11 2.71 8.34
N ASN A 63 4.01 1.87 8.84
CA ASN A 63 5.21 2.34 9.54
C ASN A 63 6.28 2.88 8.57
N ILE A 64 6.26 2.43 7.31
CA ILE A 64 7.13 2.94 6.24
C ILE A 64 6.55 4.22 5.66
N ASP A 65 5.25 4.22 5.40
CA ASP A 65 4.54 5.33 4.78
C ASP A 65 3.18 5.54 5.46
N GLU A 66 3.12 6.62 6.25
CA GLU A 66 1.93 7.00 7.01
C GLU A 66 0.82 7.54 6.11
N THR A 67 1.11 7.95 4.87
CA THR A 67 0.12 8.47 3.92
C THR A 67 -0.80 7.38 3.39
N MET A 68 -0.42 6.10 3.54
CA MET A 68 -1.28 4.96 3.20
C MET A 68 -2.56 4.92 4.03
N ARG A 69 -2.62 5.66 5.15
CA ARG A 69 -3.83 5.83 5.95
C ARG A 69 -4.97 6.51 5.17
N ASP A 70 -4.67 7.31 4.15
CA ASP A 70 -5.68 7.98 3.33
C ASP A 70 -6.35 7.01 2.35
N LEU A 71 -5.70 5.88 2.05
CA LEU A 71 -6.15 4.87 1.08
C LEU A 71 -6.87 3.67 1.70
N VAL A 72 -7.08 3.68 3.01
CA VAL A 72 -7.80 2.62 3.75
C VAL A 72 -9.26 2.47 3.32
N GLY A 73 -9.80 3.46 2.61
CA GLY A 73 -11.17 3.48 2.11
C GLY A 73 -11.34 2.85 0.73
N LEU A 74 -10.29 2.30 0.12
CA LEU A 74 -10.40 1.56 -1.15
C LEU A 74 -11.29 0.32 -0.97
N ASP A 75 -12.34 0.22 -1.79
CA ASP A 75 -13.20 -0.95 -1.84
C ASP A 75 -12.51 -2.11 -2.57
N TYR A 76 -13.14 -3.29 -2.58
CA TYR A 76 -12.58 -4.45 -3.26
C TYR A 76 -12.59 -4.24 -4.78
N GLY A 77 -11.48 -4.58 -5.44
CA GLY A 77 -11.27 -4.33 -6.87
C GLY A 77 -10.98 -2.87 -7.22
N GLU A 78 -10.53 -2.06 -6.25
CA GLU A 78 -10.12 -0.67 -6.50
C GLU A 78 -8.61 -0.50 -6.34
N CYS A 79 -8.04 0.36 -7.18
CA CYS A 79 -6.64 0.74 -7.13
C CYS A 79 -6.49 2.26 -7.09
N ALA A 80 -5.48 2.73 -6.38
CA ALA A 80 -5.09 4.12 -6.30
C ALA A 80 -3.67 4.30 -6.82
N GLN A 81 -3.48 5.27 -7.71
CA GLN A 81 -2.18 5.62 -8.25
C GLN A 81 -1.91 7.11 -8.08
N ALA A 82 -0.68 7.45 -7.71
CA ALA A 82 -0.18 8.82 -7.63
C ALA A 82 1.01 8.97 -8.58
N GLU A 83 1.14 10.13 -9.22
CA GLU A 83 2.32 10.41 -10.05
C GLU A 83 3.58 10.60 -9.18
N ASP A 84 3.43 11.23 -8.02
CA ASP A 84 4.50 11.54 -7.06
C ASP A 84 3.93 11.62 -5.64
N VAL A 85 4.81 11.68 -4.63
CA VAL A 85 4.46 11.80 -3.19
C VAL A 85 3.63 13.03 -2.83
N THR A 86 3.62 14.05 -3.69
CA THR A 86 2.87 15.30 -3.49
C THR A 86 1.58 15.35 -4.32
N SER A 87 1.38 14.38 -5.21
CA SER A 87 0.24 14.35 -6.11
C SER A 87 -0.94 13.67 -5.44
N ASP A 88 -2.15 14.12 -5.79
CA ASP A 88 -3.37 13.47 -5.32
C ASP A 88 -3.48 12.04 -5.86
N TRP A 89 -4.05 11.16 -5.04
CA TRP A 89 -4.34 9.79 -5.44
C TRP A 89 -5.48 9.74 -6.46
N THR A 90 -5.23 9.10 -7.60
CA THR A 90 -6.26 8.80 -8.59
C THR A 90 -6.76 7.38 -8.35
N VAL A 91 -7.96 7.27 -7.79
CA VAL A 91 -8.64 5.99 -7.57
C VAL A 91 -9.34 5.55 -8.86
N ASN A 92 -9.10 4.31 -9.26
CA ASN A 92 -9.72 3.64 -10.39
C ASN A 92 -10.25 2.28 -9.95
N LYS A 93 -11.19 1.73 -10.71
CA LYS A 93 -11.54 0.31 -10.59
C LYS A 93 -10.59 -0.51 -11.43
N GLU A 94 -10.05 -1.57 -10.83
CA GLU A 94 -9.21 -2.54 -11.50
C GLU A 94 -10.01 -3.42 -12.47
#